data_AF-A0A956ENG7-F1
#
_entry.id   AF-A0A956ENG7-F1
#
_cell.length_a   1.000
_cell.length_b   1.000
_cell.length_c   1.000
_cell.angle_alpha   90.00
_cell.angle_beta   90.00
_cell.angle_gamma   90.00
#
_symmetry.space_group_name_H-M   'P 1'
#
loop_
_entity.id
_entity.type
_entity.pdbx_description
1 polymer ?
#
loop_
_entity_poly.entity_id
_entity_poly.type
_entity_poly.pdbx_seq_one_letter_code
_entity_poly.pdbx_strand_id
1 'polypeptide(L)'
;GAAGAGGQTAEETLASSVSYYDGLIEFQFAQEYVVGRFVNGDYWVHNHGGDVVITAITPTAVGAPGGAERVMNGTMLNPANSTTQGYDSSARDMGFDANLNVDPAFTGQDLVVSPSSSVIKGISTASSDGRPILADAAVLTVLSATPLKDAFRPPYVGQRSVVATAAELDYSQLGTHARLGGEPDIDSVASRYERVWLEHCTSWVSRDIHPANHMPAYGRDLARSSAEGLVMLQLDYSDAEKQRLLVGLVQYGIDIYGIAAAGGAWDANGGHNLGRKMPLLLAGQVLHHPQMLEYADAAQHFIFQDDQQHFYVSQAEVDMSHSAAWAPDDRAVATPYEVSDIGLPEWGIRHFDKPQADNKNWGATYRNVNGPSQVMQVFAARLMGVESAWNWPALFDYADRYYQTESGVGPDWFQALWGAYR
;
A
#
# COMPACT_ATOMS: atom_id res chain seq x y z
N GLY A 1 -10.63 -15.65 -30.76
CA GLY A 1 -11.91 -14.93 -30.80
C GLY A 1 -12.92 -15.72 -30.00
N ALA A 2 -13.17 -15.29 -28.77
CA ALA A 2 -14.28 -15.76 -27.95
C ALA A 2 -15.18 -14.54 -27.73
N ALA A 3 -16.40 -14.59 -28.26
CA ALA A 3 -17.39 -13.56 -28.08
C ALA A 3 -18.11 -13.78 -26.74
N GLY A 4 -18.07 -12.75 -25.90
CA GLY A 4 -19.18 -12.27 -25.08
C GLY A 4 -19.87 -13.24 -24.13
N ALA A 5 -19.40 -13.28 -22.88
CA ALA A 5 -20.34 -13.17 -21.77
C ALA A 5 -20.61 -11.67 -21.59
N GLY A 6 -21.80 -11.21 -22.00
CA GLY A 6 -22.22 -9.83 -21.81
C GLY A 6 -22.39 -9.54 -20.31
N GLY A 7 -21.31 -9.17 -19.64
CA GLY A 7 -21.37 -8.66 -18.28
C GLY A 7 -22.23 -7.40 -18.24
N GLN A 8 -23.04 -7.27 -17.19
CA GLN A 8 -23.78 -6.03 -16.95
C GLN A 8 -22.77 -4.89 -16.76
N THR A 9 -23.01 -3.75 -17.40
CA THR A 9 -22.24 -2.52 -17.15
C THR A 9 -22.57 -1.99 -15.76
N ALA A 10 -21.65 -1.20 -15.19
CA ALA A 10 -21.88 -0.52 -13.92
C ALA A 10 -23.09 0.42 -13.99
N GLU A 11 -23.69 0.70 -12.84
CA GLU A 11 -24.72 1.74 -12.73
C GLU A 11 -24.11 3.10 -13.04
N GLU A 12 -24.82 3.89 -13.83
CA GLU A 12 -24.36 5.18 -14.32
C GLU A 12 -25.46 6.24 -14.24
N THR A 13 -25.06 7.49 -14.06
CA THR A 13 -25.93 8.66 -14.13
C THR A 13 -25.21 9.81 -14.80
N LEU A 14 -25.96 10.78 -15.32
CA LEU A 14 -25.41 12.08 -15.66
C LEU A 14 -25.26 12.92 -14.39
N ALA A 15 -24.11 13.58 -14.23
CA ALA A 15 -23.88 14.52 -13.13
C ALA A 15 -22.86 15.59 -13.54
N SER A 16 -23.02 16.80 -13.01
CA SER A 16 -22.07 17.91 -13.14
C SER A 16 -21.02 17.96 -12.01
N SER A 17 -21.11 17.06 -11.03
CA SER A 17 -20.08 16.89 -10.00
C SER A 17 -20.13 15.49 -9.38
N VAL A 18 -19.05 15.12 -8.70
CA VAL A 18 -19.01 13.94 -7.80
C VAL A 18 -18.44 14.34 -6.45
N SER A 19 -18.97 13.75 -5.38
CA SER A 19 -18.63 14.10 -4.01
C SER A 19 -18.18 12.89 -3.20
N TYR A 20 -17.03 13.02 -2.56
CA TYR A 20 -16.44 12.05 -1.66
C TYR A 20 -16.68 12.44 -0.20
N TYR A 21 -16.83 11.43 0.65
CA TYR A 21 -16.84 11.54 2.11
C TYR A 21 -17.79 12.64 2.63
N ASP A 22 -19.06 12.55 2.22
CA ASP A 22 -20.13 13.45 2.67
C ASP A 22 -19.86 14.94 2.38
N GLY A 23 -19.36 15.25 1.19
CA GLY A 23 -19.13 16.65 0.77
C GLY A 23 -17.73 17.17 1.08
N LEU A 24 -16.85 16.34 1.67
CA LEU A 24 -15.51 16.78 2.06
C LEU A 24 -14.63 17.11 0.84
N ILE A 25 -14.72 16.30 -0.22
CA ILE A 25 -14.07 16.58 -1.51
C ILE A 25 -15.12 16.54 -2.60
N GLU A 26 -15.18 17.58 -3.44
CA GLU A 26 -16.06 17.61 -4.61
C GLU A 26 -15.26 17.98 -5.87
N PHE A 27 -15.44 17.18 -6.93
CA PHE A 27 -14.95 17.52 -8.27
C PHE A 27 -16.12 18.08 -9.08
N GLN A 28 -15.99 19.30 -9.56
CA GLN A 28 -17.02 20.00 -10.33
C GLN A 28 -16.63 20.04 -11.81
N PHE A 29 -17.56 19.66 -12.66
CA PHE A 29 -17.35 19.49 -14.10
C PHE A 29 -17.91 20.68 -14.90
N ALA A 30 -17.35 20.92 -16.08
CA ALA A 30 -17.82 21.98 -16.97
C ALA A 30 -19.24 21.75 -17.52
N GLN A 31 -19.69 20.49 -17.52
CA GLN A 31 -21.01 20.06 -17.96
C GLN A 31 -21.36 18.73 -17.29
N GLU A 32 -22.54 18.19 -17.58
CA GLU A 32 -22.88 16.82 -17.16
C GLU A 32 -22.04 15.79 -17.93
N TYR A 33 -21.43 14.87 -17.18
CA TYR A 33 -20.76 13.68 -17.72
C TYR A 33 -21.39 12.42 -17.15
N VAL A 34 -21.09 11.28 -17.77
CA VAL A 34 -21.51 9.97 -17.25
C VAL A 34 -20.59 9.60 -16.10
N VAL A 35 -21.17 9.36 -14.93
CA VAL A 35 -20.46 9.02 -13.69
C VAL A 35 -21.04 7.77 -13.05
N GLY A 36 -20.21 7.11 -12.25
CA GLY A 36 -20.63 6.01 -11.37
C GLY A 36 -19.53 5.67 -10.38
N ARG A 37 -19.66 4.51 -9.72
CA ARG A 37 -18.71 4.07 -8.70
C ARG A 37 -18.10 2.71 -9.04
N PHE A 38 -16.87 2.50 -8.61
CA PHE A 38 -16.24 1.19 -8.53
C PHE A 38 -16.72 0.43 -7.30
N VAL A 39 -16.41 -0.86 -7.21
CA VAL A 39 -16.84 -1.71 -6.08
C VAL A 39 -16.27 -1.27 -4.72
N ASN A 40 -15.11 -0.60 -4.70
CA ASN A 40 -14.54 -0.02 -3.49
C ASN A 40 -15.17 1.34 -3.11
N GLY A 41 -16.09 1.87 -3.92
CA GLY A 41 -16.80 3.12 -3.68
C GLY A 41 -16.19 4.37 -4.31
N ASP A 42 -14.98 4.29 -4.88
CA ASP A 42 -14.36 5.40 -5.62
C ASP A 42 -15.13 5.74 -6.90
N TYR A 43 -15.05 6.99 -7.36
CA TYR A 43 -15.76 7.43 -8.56
C TYR A 43 -14.95 7.22 -9.85
N TRP A 44 -15.70 6.91 -10.90
CA TRP A 44 -15.27 7.09 -12.27
C TRP A 44 -16.16 8.10 -13.01
N VAL A 45 -15.59 8.71 -14.06
CA VAL A 45 -16.29 9.61 -14.98
C VAL A 45 -15.80 9.36 -16.40
N HIS A 46 -16.66 9.51 -17.41
CA HIS A 46 -16.23 9.54 -18.82
C HIS A 46 -17.11 10.46 -19.68
N ASN A 47 -16.55 10.87 -20.81
CA ASN A 47 -17.22 11.68 -21.83
C ASN A 47 -17.27 10.92 -23.18
N HIS A 48 -17.79 9.69 -23.16
CA HIS A 48 -17.85 8.79 -24.33
C HIS A 48 -16.52 8.70 -25.14
N GLY A 49 -15.39 8.62 -24.43
CA GLY A 49 -14.05 8.57 -25.02
C GLY A 49 -13.40 9.93 -25.27
N GLY A 50 -14.10 11.03 -25.03
CA GLY A 50 -13.55 12.39 -25.02
C GLY A 50 -13.00 12.80 -23.65
N ASP A 51 -12.44 14.01 -23.60
CA ASP A 51 -11.90 14.61 -22.38
C ASP A 51 -13.02 15.00 -21.40
N VAL A 52 -12.70 14.94 -20.11
CA VAL A 52 -13.49 15.48 -19.00
C VAL A 52 -12.84 16.78 -18.54
N VAL A 53 -13.63 17.84 -18.43
CA VAL A 53 -13.16 19.16 -17.97
C VAL A 53 -13.63 19.40 -16.54
N ILE A 54 -12.69 19.58 -15.62
CA ILE A 54 -12.91 19.90 -14.21
C ILE A 54 -12.65 21.39 -14.00
N THR A 55 -13.67 22.13 -13.59
CA THR A 55 -13.64 23.60 -13.44
C THR A 55 -13.30 24.03 -12.02
N ALA A 56 -13.61 23.20 -11.03
CA ALA A 56 -13.28 23.45 -9.63
C ALA A 56 -13.18 22.14 -8.84
N ILE A 57 -12.38 22.18 -7.78
CA ILE A 57 -12.26 21.08 -6.81
C ILE A 57 -12.31 21.68 -5.41
N THR A 58 -13.19 21.15 -4.55
CA THR A 58 -13.28 21.57 -3.15
C THR A 58 -12.61 20.53 -2.23
N PRO A 59 -11.97 20.96 -1.11
CA PRO A 59 -11.61 22.35 -0.79
C PRO A 59 -10.62 22.91 -1.82
N THR A 60 -10.70 24.20 -2.12
CA THR A 60 -9.83 24.82 -3.13
C THR A 60 -8.36 24.75 -2.71
N ALA A 61 -7.46 24.56 -3.67
CA ALA A 61 -6.04 24.80 -3.44
C ALA A 61 -5.80 26.26 -3.03
N VAL A 62 -4.88 26.49 -2.10
CA VAL A 62 -4.47 27.83 -1.65
C VAL A 62 -2.97 28.02 -1.80
N GLY A 63 -2.50 29.27 -1.73
CA GLY A 63 -1.14 29.67 -2.10
C GLY A 63 -1.01 29.89 -3.62
N ALA A 64 0.20 30.22 -4.07
CA ALA A 64 0.48 30.48 -5.49
C ALA A 64 1.86 29.95 -5.90
N PRO A 65 2.08 29.59 -7.19
CA PRO A 65 3.39 29.20 -7.70
C PRO A 65 4.44 30.28 -7.41
N GLY A 66 5.54 29.91 -6.72
CA GLY A 66 6.61 30.83 -6.36
C GLY A 66 6.24 31.89 -5.30
N GLY A 67 5.06 31.77 -4.68
CA GLY A 67 4.63 32.61 -3.56
C GLY A 67 5.35 32.24 -2.25
N ALA A 68 5.30 33.15 -1.28
CA ALA A 68 5.85 32.93 0.07
C ALA A 68 4.88 32.17 1.00
N GLU A 69 3.62 32.03 0.61
CA GLU A 69 2.58 31.34 1.36
C GLU A 69 2.66 29.83 1.15
N ARG A 70 2.29 29.06 2.17
CA ARG A 70 2.18 27.60 2.07
C ARG A 70 1.14 27.25 1.01
N VAL A 71 1.53 26.43 0.04
CA VAL A 71 0.59 25.79 -0.87
C VAL A 71 -0.10 24.65 -0.13
N MET A 72 -1.43 24.60 -0.17
CA MET A 72 -2.22 23.55 0.49
C MET A 72 -3.32 23.06 -0.43
N ASN A 73 -3.84 21.86 -0.12
CA ASN A 73 -4.93 21.20 -0.82
C ASN A 73 -4.69 21.05 -2.32
N GLY A 74 -3.49 20.71 -2.76
CA GLY A 74 -3.19 20.56 -4.17
C GLY A 74 -3.85 19.34 -4.82
N THR A 75 -3.82 19.32 -6.15
CA THR A 75 -4.34 18.24 -6.99
C THR A 75 -3.24 17.78 -7.93
N MET A 76 -3.04 16.47 -8.06
CA MET A 76 -2.08 15.89 -9.03
C MET A 76 -2.82 15.07 -10.09
N LEU A 77 -2.48 15.28 -11.36
CA LEU A 77 -2.90 14.44 -12.47
C LEU A 77 -1.83 13.37 -12.71
N ASN A 78 -2.25 12.11 -12.75
CA ASN A 78 -1.41 10.95 -13.10
C ASN A 78 -0.08 10.91 -12.33
N PRO A 79 -0.09 10.92 -10.97
CA PRO A 79 1.14 10.95 -10.20
C PRO A 79 2.04 9.75 -10.55
N ALA A 80 3.35 10.02 -10.62
CA ALA A 80 4.39 9.02 -10.74
C ALA A 80 4.83 8.51 -9.36
N ASN A 81 5.51 7.36 -9.32
CA ASN A 81 6.30 7.00 -8.14
C ASN A 81 7.45 8.00 -7.97
N SER A 82 7.39 8.85 -6.94
CA SER A 82 8.30 10.00 -6.81
C SER A 82 8.51 10.41 -5.35
N THR A 83 9.67 10.99 -5.05
CA THR A 83 9.94 11.66 -3.77
C THR A 83 9.48 13.12 -3.75
N THR A 84 8.80 13.57 -4.80
CA THR A 84 8.30 14.94 -4.97
C THR A 84 6.80 14.92 -5.26
N GLN A 85 6.05 15.86 -4.69
CA GLN A 85 4.60 15.96 -4.78
C GLN A 85 4.12 17.40 -5.02
N GLY A 86 2.84 17.55 -5.40
CA GLY A 86 2.19 18.83 -5.70
C GLY A 86 1.01 19.17 -4.78
N TYR A 87 0.81 18.45 -3.68
CA TYR A 87 -0.31 18.64 -2.75
C TYR A 87 -0.07 19.76 -1.74
N ASP A 88 1.12 19.82 -1.14
CA ASP A 88 1.41 20.76 -0.04
C ASP A 88 2.89 21.15 0.03
N SER A 89 3.20 22.44 0.12
CA SER A 89 4.59 22.92 0.15
C SER A 89 5.28 22.83 1.50
N SER A 90 4.60 22.37 2.56
CA SER A 90 5.17 22.19 3.90
C SER A 90 5.48 20.74 4.26
N ALA A 91 5.59 19.85 3.26
CA ALA A 91 6.12 18.50 3.47
C ALA A 91 7.45 18.56 4.23
N ARG A 92 7.65 17.68 5.21
CA ARG A 92 8.87 17.72 6.02
C ARG A 92 10.09 17.21 5.26
N ASP A 93 9.88 16.17 4.46
CA ASP A 93 10.97 15.41 3.85
C ASP A 93 10.75 15.12 2.37
N MET A 94 9.50 14.97 1.91
CA MET A 94 9.19 14.94 0.48
C MET A 94 9.42 16.31 -0.15
N GLY A 95 9.93 16.30 -1.38
CA GLY A 95 10.02 17.50 -2.20
C GLY A 95 8.64 18.05 -2.56
N PHE A 96 8.57 19.35 -2.79
CA PHE A 96 7.41 19.99 -3.38
C PHE A 96 7.79 20.58 -4.75
N ASP A 97 6.94 20.34 -5.75
CA ASP A 97 7.02 21.01 -7.05
C ASP A 97 5.64 21.58 -7.41
N ALA A 98 5.57 22.90 -7.54
CA ALA A 98 4.34 23.60 -7.88
C ALA A 98 3.79 23.19 -9.26
N ASN A 99 4.64 22.75 -10.19
CA ASN A 99 4.19 22.30 -11.52
C ASN A 99 3.41 20.98 -11.48
N LEU A 100 3.52 20.22 -10.38
CA LEU A 100 2.73 19.03 -10.15
C LEU A 100 1.32 19.33 -9.65
N ASN A 101 1.08 20.55 -9.14
CA ASN A 101 -0.24 20.98 -8.70
C ASN A 101 -1.05 21.50 -9.89
N VAL A 102 -2.01 20.69 -10.34
CA VAL A 102 -2.89 20.99 -11.47
C VAL A 102 -4.29 21.43 -11.03
N ASP A 103 -4.48 21.80 -9.77
CA ASP A 103 -5.76 22.26 -9.26
C ASP A 103 -6.23 23.52 -10.01
N PRO A 104 -7.49 23.61 -10.48
CA PRO A 104 -7.98 24.79 -11.20
C PRO A 104 -7.84 26.09 -10.40
N ALA A 105 -8.01 26.05 -9.07
CA ALA A 105 -7.85 27.23 -8.23
C ALA A 105 -6.39 27.68 -8.12
N PHE A 106 -5.44 26.74 -8.22
CA PHE A 106 -4.01 27.02 -8.15
C PHE A 106 -3.43 27.51 -9.48
N THR A 107 -3.86 26.89 -10.59
CA THR A 107 -3.39 27.21 -11.94
C THR A 107 -4.14 28.38 -12.58
N GLY A 108 -5.36 28.66 -12.11
CA GLY A 108 -6.28 29.63 -12.70
C GLY A 108 -6.86 29.19 -14.04
N GLN A 109 -6.81 27.89 -14.36
CA GLN A 109 -7.29 27.30 -15.61
C GLN A 109 -8.09 26.02 -15.33
N ASP A 110 -9.08 25.72 -16.16
CA ASP A 110 -9.80 24.44 -16.08
C ASP A 110 -8.84 23.27 -16.33
N LEU A 111 -9.03 22.19 -15.57
CA LEU A 111 -8.26 20.96 -15.71
C LEU A 111 -8.93 20.05 -16.76
N VAL A 112 -8.30 19.93 -17.93
CA VAL A 112 -8.72 19.02 -19.00
C VAL A 112 -8.06 17.65 -18.80
N VAL A 113 -8.87 16.60 -18.68
CA VAL A 113 -8.41 15.24 -18.34
C VAL A 113 -8.85 14.24 -19.41
N SER A 114 -7.88 13.66 -20.10
CA SER A 114 -8.14 12.62 -21.09
C SER A 114 -8.45 11.26 -20.44
N PRO A 115 -9.17 10.36 -21.15
CA PRO A 115 -9.38 8.99 -20.70
C PRO A 115 -8.11 8.26 -20.30
N SER A 116 -8.25 7.26 -19.43
CA SER A 116 -7.14 6.50 -18.83
C SER A 116 -6.26 7.34 -17.92
N SER A 117 -6.88 8.26 -17.17
CA SER A 117 -6.20 9.15 -16.21
C SER A 117 -6.78 9.02 -14.81
N SER A 118 -5.97 9.38 -13.82
CA SER A 118 -6.35 9.49 -12.40
C SER A 118 -6.05 10.89 -11.91
N VAL A 119 -7.02 11.55 -11.29
CA VAL A 119 -6.87 12.84 -10.64
C VAL A 119 -6.92 12.62 -9.13
N ILE A 120 -5.84 12.97 -8.43
CA ILE A 120 -5.77 12.83 -6.98
C ILE A 120 -5.87 14.19 -6.32
N LYS A 121 -6.88 14.37 -5.49
CA LYS A 121 -7.03 15.53 -4.61
C LYS A 121 -6.48 15.19 -3.24
N GLY A 122 -5.57 16.02 -2.71
CA GLY A 122 -5.18 15.99 -1.30
C GLY A 122 -5.88 17.09 -0.51
N ILE A 123 -6.24 16.81 0.73
CA ILE A 123 -6.57 17.83 1.74
C ILE A 123 -5.41 17.90 2.71
N SER A 124 -4.85 19.09 2.87
CA SER A 124 -3.77 19.35 3.81
C SER A 124 -4.26 19.34 5.25
N THR A 125 -3.41 18.91 6.18
CA THR A 125 -3.64 19.16 7.60
C THR A 125 -3.51 20.66 7.90
N ALA A 126 -4.27 21.14 8.90
CA ALA A 126 -4.18 22.54 9.32
C ALA A 126 -2.77 22.91 9.83
N SER A 127 -2.07 21.95 10.43
CA SER A 127 -0.70 22.12 10.89
C SER A 127 0.28 22.07 9.73
N SER A 128 1.33 22.89 9.78
CA SER A 128 2.53 22.73 8.93
C SER A 128 3.57 21.80 9.57
N ASP A 129 3.29 21.28 10.77
CA ASP A 129 4.20 20.43 11.53
C ASP A 129 4.14 18.98 11.02
N GLY A 130 4.81 18.75 9.92
CA GLY A 130 5.40 17.45 9.64
C GLY A 130 4.48 16.37 9.10
N ARG A 131 4.70 15.15 9.63
CA ARG A 131 4.41 13.86 9.01
C ARG A 131 3.20 13.16 9.66
N PRO A 132 2.00 13.13 9.05
CA PRO A 132 1.71 13.52 7.67
C PRO A 132 1.23 14.97 7.49
N ILE A 133 1.38 15.48 6.26
CA ILE A 133 0.87 16.78 5.81
C ILE A 133 -0.53 16.69 5.20
N LEU A 134 -1.05 15.49 4.92
CA LEU A 134 -2.39 15.29 4.39
C LEU A 134 -3.33 14.75 5.47
N ALA A 135 -4.55 15.29 5.52
CA ALA A 135 -5.65 14.79 6.33
C ALA A 135 -6.44 13.72 5.57
N ASP A 136 -6.79 14.01 4.32
CA ASP A 136 -7.65 13.18 3.47
C ASP A 136 -7.18 13.23 2.00
N ALA A 137 -7.59 12.24 1.21
CA ALA A 137 -7.36 12.22 -0.23
C ALA A 137 -8.47 11.51 -1.02
N ALA A 138 -8.65 11.83 -2.30
CA ALA A 138 -9.59 11.11 -3.17
C ALA A 138 -9.00 10.90 -4.56
N VAL A 139 -9.37 9.80 -5.20
CA VAL A 139 -8.91 9.43 -6.55
C VAL A 139 -10.10 9.39 -7.50
N LEU A 140 -10.22 10.39 -8.37
CA LEU A 140 -11.16 10.35 -9.48
C LEU A 140 -10.52 9.68 -10.70
N THR A 141 -11.17 8.65 -11.24
CA THR A 141 -10.68 7.97 -12.46
C THR A 141 -11.46 8.44 -13.69
N VAL A 142 -10.75 8.87 -14.73
CA VAL A 142 -11.35 9.23 -16.03
C VAL A 142 -11.21 8.06 -16.99
N LEU A 143 -12.33 7.46 -17.37
CA LEU A 143 -12.40 6.30 -18.26
C LEU A 143 -12.78 6.72 -19.69
N SER A 144 -12.66 5.79 -20.64
CA SER A 144 -13.17 5.99 -22.00
C SER A 144 -14.64 5.61 -22.14
N ALA A 145 -15.14 4.70 -21.30
CA ALA A 145 -16.52 4.23 -21.29
C ALA A 145 -16.87 3.64 -19.91
N THR A 146 -18.15 3.35 -19.70
CA THR A 146 -18.69 2.66 -18.52
C THR A 146 -17.97 1.32 -18.30
N PRO A 147 -17.42 1.07 -17.10
CA PRO A 147 -16.81 -0.21 -16.78
C PRO A 147 -17.87 -1.29 -16.56
N LEU A 148 -17.44 -2.55 -16.40
CA LEU A 148 -18.31 -3.62 -15.94
C LEU A 148 -18.83 -3.32 -14.52
N LYS A 149 -20.00 -3.87 -14.21
CA LYS A 149 -20.57 -3.82 -12.87
C LYS A 149 -19.58 -4.40 -11.86
N ASP A 150 -19.49 -3.75 -10.71
CA ASP A 150 -18.61 -4.13 -9.60
C ASP A 150 -17.13 -4.21 -9.99
N ALA A 151 -16.71 -3.44 -11.00
CA ALA A 151 -15.30 -3.28 -11.35
C ALA A 151 -14.49 -2.69 -10.20
N PHE A 152 -13.26 -3.18 -10.02
CA PHE A 152 -12.27 -2.51 -9.18
C PHE A 152 -11.77 -1.22 -9.86
N ARG A 153 -11.37 -0.24 -9.04
CA ARG A 153 -10.71 0.95 -9.54
C ARG A 153 -9.37 0.55 -10.17
N PRO A 154 -9.02 1.05 -11.38
CA PRO A 154 -7.67 0.91 -11.91
C PRO A 154 -6.61 1.48 -10.95
N PRO A 155 -5.37 0.99 -10.96
CA PRO A 155 -4.29 1.61 -10.21
C PRO A 155 -4.15 3.10 -10.56
N TYR A 156 -3.89 3.97 -9.58
CA TYR A 156 -3.70 5.41 -9.81
C TYR A 156 -2.27 5.79 -10.25
N VAL A 157 -1.31 4.86 -10.12
CA VAL A 157 0.05 4.95 -10.68
C VAL A 157 0.23 3.87 -11.74
N GLY A 158 0.98 4.17 -12.80
CA GLY A 158 1.28 3.19 -13.86
C GLY A 158 0.10 2.96 -14.79
N GLN A 159 -0.26 1.70 -15.00
CA GLN A 159 -1.32 1.30 -15.93
C GLN A 159 -2.71 1.56 -15.34
N ARG A 160 -3.48 2.45 -15.97
CA ARG A 160 -4.80 2.92 -15.51
C ARG A 160 -5.96 2.20 -16.20
N SER A 161 -5.86 0.87 -16.34
CA SER A 161 -6.93 0.03 -16.86
C SER A 161 -7.58 -0.82 -15.77
N VAL A 162 -8.87 -1.09 -15.90
CA VAL A 162 -9.58 -2.01 -15.00
C VAL A 162 -8.96 -3.39 -15.10
N VAL A 163 -8.63 -3.98 -13.95
CA VAL A 163 -7.96 -5.29 -13.87
C VAL A 163 -8.96 -6.42 -13.70
N ALA A 164 -10.00 -6.21 -12.90
CA ALA A 164 -11.00 -7.23 -12.55
C ALA A 164 -12.29 -6.60 -12.00
N THR A 165 -13.27 -7.45 -11.74
CA THR A 165 -14.53 -7.19 -11.05
C THR A 165 -14.64 -8.04 -9.78
N ALA A 166 -15.49 -7.64 -8.84
CA ALA A 166 -15.71 -8.41 -7.62
C ALA A 166 -16.36 -9.78 -7.86
N ALA A 167 -17.02 -9.98 -9.01
CA ALA A 167 -17.56 -11.28 -9.41
C ALA A 167 -16.47 -12.31 -9.75
N GLU A 168 -15.23 -11.86 -9.98
CA GLU A 168 -14.07 -12.70 -10.27
C GLU A 168 -13.28 -13.07 -9.01
N LEU A 169 -13.68 -12.58 -7.82
CA LEU A 169 -13.04 -12.94 -6.55
C LEU A 169 -13.30 -14.42 -6.22
N ASP A 170 -12.22 -15.20 -6.12
CA ASP A 170 -12.26 -16.59 -5.67
C ASP A 170 -12.00 -16.69 -4.17
N TYR A 171 -13.08 -16.75 -3.38
CA TYR A 171 -13.03 -16.91 -1.93
C TYR A 171 -12.45 -18.27 -1.49
N SER A 172 -12.42 -19.28 -2.39
CA SER A 172 -11.81 -20.58 -2.07
C SER A 172 -10.29 -20.54 -1.94
N GLN A 173 -9.66 -19.45 -2.39
CA GLN A 173 -8.24 -19.17 -2.16
C GLN A 173 -7.95 -18.64 -0.74
N LEU A 174 -8.99 -18.33 0.05
CA LEU A 174 -8.84 -17.88 1.44
C LEU A 174 -8.92 -19.05 2.42
N GLY A 175 -8.24 -18.91 3.55
CA GLY A 175 -8.34 -19.84 4.67
C GLY A 175 -9.73 -19.86 5.33
N THR A 176 -9.99 -20.92 6.08
CA THR A 176 -11.20 -21.13 6.89
C THR A 176 -10.85 -21.57 8.31
N HIS A 177 -9.74 -21.04 8.85
CA HIS A 177 -9.23 -21.42 10.17
C HIS A 177 -10.17 -20.94 11.27
N ALA A 178 -10.38 -21.77 12.30
CA ALA A 178 -11.32 -21.43 13.36
C ALA A 178 -10.87 -20.18 14.12
N ARG A 179 -11.82 -19.27 14.38
CA ARG A 179 -11.61 -18.18 15.35
C ARG A 179 -11.46 -18.73 16.76
N LEU A 180 -10.62 -18.08 17.55
CA LEU A 180 -10.34 -18.46 18.95
C LEU A 180 -10.89 -17.44 19.96
N GLY A 181 -11.37 -16.29 19.49
CA GLY A 181 -11.93 -15.22 20.30
C GLY A 181 -10.90 -14.14 20.65
N GLY A 182 -11.38 -12.91 20.78
CA GLY A 182 -10.54 -11.73 21.05
C GLY A 182 -9.95 -11.08 19.80
N GLU A 183 -10.15 -11.68 18.62
CA GLU A 183 -9.83 -11.04 17.34
C GLU A 183 -10.60 -9.72 17.19
N PRO A 184 -10.06 -8.75 16.43
CA PRO A 184 -10.79 -7.54 16.10
C PRO A 184 -12.12 -7.84 15.39
N ASP A 185 -13.06 -6.91 15.47
CA ASP A 185 -14.28 -6.95 14.67
C ASP A 185 -13.95 -6.74 13.18
N ILE A 186 -14.46 -7.60 12.29
CA ILE A 186 -14.08 -7.62 10.87
C ILE A 186 -14.54 -6.37 10.14
N ASP A 187 -15.70 -5.83 10.50
CA ASP A 187 -16.22 -4.60 9.94
C ASP A 187 -15.39 -3.37 10.36
N SER A 188 -14.91 -3.37 11.60
CA SER A 188 -13.99 -2.35 12.13
C SER A 188 -12.62 -2.41 11.48
N VAL A 189 -12.18 -3.57 10.98
CA VAL A 189 -10.95 -3.69 10.19
C VAL A 189 -11.19 -3.34 8.73
N ALA A 190 -12.34 -3.71 8.17
CA ALA A 190 -12.74 -3.38 6.81
C ALA A 190 -12.83 -1.87 6.58
N SER A 191 -13.34 -1.11 7.57
CA SER A 191 -13.49 0.35 7.49
C SER A 191 -12.16 1.09 7.24
N ARG A 192 -11.03 0.49 7.60
CA ARG A 192 -9.68 1.06 7.40
C ARG A 192 -9.28 1.14 5.92
N TYR A 193 -9.97 0.42 5.04
CA TYR A 193 -9.69 0.34 3.60
C TYR A 193 -10.78 0.99 2.74
N GLU A 194 -11.74 1.66 3.35
CA GLU A 194 -12.82 2.36 2.63
C GLU A 194 -12.35 3.64 1.93
N ARG A 195 -11.21 4.16 2.37
CA ARG A 195 -10.58 5.34 1.79
C ARG A 195 -9.21 4.99 1.25
N VAL A 196 -8.79 5.70 0.20
CA VAL A 196 -7.51 5.42 -0.47
C VAL A 196 -6.32 5.46 0.49
N TRP A 197 -5.48 4.42 0.44
CA TRP A 197 -4.15 4.44 1.02
C TRP A 197 -3.19 5.02 -0.02
N LEU A 198 -2.88 6.31 0.10
CA LEU A 198 -2.12 7.05 -0.91
C LEU A 198 -0.61 6.74 -0.80
N GLU A 199 -0.09 5.96 -1.74
CA GLU A 199 1.30 5.47 -1.74
C GLU A 199 2.03 5.65 -3.08
N HIS A 200 2.00 6.84 -3.70
CA HIS A 200 2.79 7.08 -4.94
C HIS A 200 4.26 7.46 -4.65
N CYS A 201 4.81 7.03 -3.52
CA CYS A 201 6.21 7.19 -3.16
C CYS A 201 6.69 5.91 -2.45
N THR A 202 7.65 5.19 -3.02
CA THR A 202 8.17 3.95 -2.42
C THR A 202 9.42 4.15 -1.55
N SER A 203 9.66 5.37 -1.08
CA SER A 203 10.80 5.73 -0.22
C SER A 203 10.32 6.19 1.15
N TRP A 204 11.24 6.26 2.13
CA TRP A 204 10.96 6.63 3.53
C TRP A 204 10.26 7.98 3.71
N VAL A 205 10.35 8.85 2.70
CA VAL A 205 9.70 10.17 2.67
C VAL A 205 8.19 10.10 2.49
N SER A 206 7.64 8.99 1.95
CA SER A 206 6.21 8.80 1.67
C SER A 206 5.28 9.09 2.84
N ARG A 207 5.79 8.92 4.07
CA ARG A 207 5.09 9.24 5.31
C ARG A 207 4.51 10.67 5.35
N ASP A 208 5.06 11.61 4.59
CA ASP A 208 4.47 12.96 4.46
C ASP A 208 3.06 12.90 3.84
N ILE A 209 2.83 12.09 2.81
CA ILE A 209 1.57 12.10 2.05
C ILE A 209 0.54 11.06 2.49
N HIS A 210 0.83 10.26 3.52
CA HIS A 210 -0.14 9.28 4.05
C HIS A 210 -1.29 10.01 4.76
N PRO A 211 -2.53 10.03 4.21
CA PRO A 211 -3.58 10.86 4.77
C PRO A 211 -4.02 10.36 6.15
N ALA A 212 -3.97 11.25 7.15
CA ALA A 212 -4.12 10.89 8.56
C ALA A 212 -5.45 10.21 8.90
N ASN A 213 -6.53 10.54 8.17
CA ASN A 213 -7.86 9.98 8.39
C ASN A 213 -8.12 8.69 7.59
N HIS A 214 -7.13 8.20 6.85
CA HIS A 214 -7.25 7.06 5.94
C HIS A 214 -6.41 5.88 6.40
N MET A 215 -5.15 6.15 6.72
CA MET A 215 -4.12 5.15 6.91
C MET A 215 -3.14 5.58 8.01
N PRO A 216 -2.44 4.64 8.66
CA PRO A 216 -1.36 5.01 9.55
C PRO A 216 -0.25 5.73 8.78
N ALA A 217 0.56 6.55 9.46
CA ALA A 217 1.59 7.33 8.78
C ALA A 217 2.91 6.55 8.57
N TYR A 218 3.26 5.64 9.49
CA TYR A 218 4.57 4.99 9.50
C TYR A 218 4.51 3.52 9.07
N GLY A 219 5.48 3.07 8.27
CA GLY A 219 5.48 1.77 7.61
C GLY A 219 5.17 0.57 8.50
N ARG A 220 5.76 0.54 9.71
CA ARG A 220 5.44 -0.49 10.73
C ARG A 220 3.93 -0.60 10.97
N ASP A 221 3.28 0.54 11.13
CA ASP A 221 1.87 0.63 11.53
C ASP A 221 0.96 0.30 10.34
N LEU A 222 1.34 0.68 9.11
CA LEU A 222 0.67 0.22 7.88
C LEU A 222 0.74 -1.31 7.79
N ALA A 223 1.94 -1.88 7.90
CA ALA A 223 2.15 -3.32 7.83
C ALA A 223 1.40 -4.07 8.91
N ARG A 224 1.32 -3.53 10.13
CA ARG A 224 0.48 -4.10 11.18
C ARG A 224 -0.99 -4.08 10.77
N SER A 225 -1.49 -2.93 10.33
CA SER A 225 -2.91 -2.80 9.97
C SER A 225 -3.31 -3.71 8.82
N SER A 226 -2.48 -3.82 7.77
CA SER A 226 -2.71 -4.76 6.67
C SER A 226 -2.61 -6.21 7.12
N ALA A 227 -1.65 -6.56 7.96
CA ALA A 227 -1.53 -7.91 8.50
C ALA A 227 -2.76 -8.33 9.32
N GLU A 228 -3.33 -7.44 10.13
CA GLU A 228 -4.57 -7.71 10.88
C GLU A 228 -5.70 -8.11 9.93
N GLY A 229 -5.95 -7.33 8.87
CA GLY A 229 -6.97 -7.67 7.88
C GLY A 229 -6.67 -8.95 7.10
N LEU A 230 -5.40 -9.15 6.73
CA LEU A 230 -4.96 -10.33 6.00
C LEU A 230 -5.15 -11.62 6.81
N VAL A 231 -4.83 -11.61 8.11
CA VAL A 231 -5.10 -12.74 9.02
C VAL A 231 -6.60 -13.01 9.12
N MET A 232 -7.42 -11.97 9.30
CA MET A 232 -8.87 -12.12 9.44
C MET A 232 -9.52 -12.75 8.20
N LEU A 233 -9.03 -12.43 6.99
CA LEU A 233 -9.51 -13.07 5.76
C LEU A 233 -9.23 -14.58 5.71
N GLN A 234 -8.28 -15.09 6.50
CA GLN A 234 -7.98 -16.53 6.57
C GLN A 234 -8.79 -17.26 7.64
N LEU A 235 -9.64 -16.57 8.41
CA LEU A 235 -10.46 -17.18 9.45
C LEU A 235 -11.84 -17.63 8.90
N ASP A 236 -12.56 -18.41 9.68
CA ASP A 236 -13.85 -19.07 9.35
C ASP A 236 -15.07 -18.13 9.24
N TYR A 237 -14.86 -16.87 8.87
CA TYR A 237 -15.93 -15.96 8.43
C TYR A 237 -16.57 -16.47 7.13
N SER A 238 -17.86 -16.23 6.97
CA SER A 238 -18.55 -16.43 5.69
C SER A 238 -18.05 -15.46 4.61
N ASP A 239 -18.21 -15.82 3.34
CA ASP A 239 -17.82 -14.95 2.22
C ASP A 239 -18.47 -13.56 2.31
N ALA A 240 -19.74 -13.51 2.75
CA ALA A 240 -20.47 -12.25 2.94
C ALA A 240 -19.84 -11.36 4.03
N GLU A 241 -19.36 -11.96 5.13
CA GLU A 241 -18.63 -11.23 6.18
C GLU A 241 -17.25 -10.78 5.71
N LYS A 242 -16.59 -11.57 4.86
CA LYS A 242 -15.26 -11.22 4.30
C LYS A 242 -15.32 -10.15 3.22
N GLN A 243 -16.43 -10.05 2.49
CA GLN A 243 -16.52 -9.30 1.23
C GLN A 243 -16.01 -7.87 1.35
N ARG A 244 -16.43 -7.11 2.36
CA ARG A 244 -16.05 -5.69 2.50
C ARG A 244 -14.54 -5.54 2.74
N LEU A 245 -13.97 -6.38 3.60
CA LEU A 245 -12.53 -6.39 3.87
C LEU A 245 -11.72 -6.87 2.65
N LEU A 246 -12.20 -7.91 1.97
CA LEU A 246 -11.54 -8.47 0.79
C LEU A 246 -11.47 -7.44 -0.34
N VAL A 247 -12.58 -6.75 -0.63
CA VAL A 247 -12.62 -5.69 -1.65
C VAL A 247 -11.60 -4.59 -1.35
N GLY A 248 -11.53 -4.10 -0.11
CA GLY A 248 -10.59 -3.06 0.28
C GLY A 248 -9.12 -3.49 0.14
N LEU A 249 -8.77 -4.68 0.64
CA LEU A 249 -7.40 -5.19 0.55
C LEU A 249 -6.99 -5.57 -0.88
N VAL A 250 -7.91 -6.12 -1.68
CA VAL A 250 -7.65 -6.39 -3.11
C VAL A 250 -7.42 -5.09 -3.87
N GLN A 251 -8.21 -4.05 -3.59
CA GLN A 251 -8.00 -2.74 -4.20
C GLN A 251 -6.62 -2.17 -3.85
N TYR A 252 -6.18 -2.30 -2.59
CA TYR A 252 -4.84 -1.90 -2.19
C TYR A 252 -3.75 -2.72 -2.90
N GLY A 253 -3.93 -4.04 -3.04
CA GLY A 253 -3.03 -4.89 -3.82
C GLY A 253 -2.94 -4.49 -5.30
N ILE A 254 -4.05 -4.07 -5.91
CA ILE A 254 -4.10 -3.52 -7.28
C ILE A 254 -3.28 -2.23 -7.38
N ASP A 255 -3.37 -1.33 -6.39
CA ASP A 255 -2.57 -0.10 -6.37
C ASP A 255 -1.07 -0.39 -6.25
N ILE A 256 -0.69 -1.30 -5.35
CA ILE A 256 0.70 -1.77 -5.20
C ILE A 256 1.20 -2.36 -6.51
N TYR A 257 0.39 -3.18 -7.19
CA TYR A 257 0.75 -3.74 -8.49
C TYR A 257 1.01 -2.65 -9.54
N GLY A 258 0.15 -1.64 -9.64
CA GLY A 258 0.36 -0.52 -10.56
C GLY A 258 1.65 0.27 -10.29
N ILE A 259 1.99 0.47 -9.01
CA ILE A 259 3.24 1.12 -8.60
C ILE A 259 4.45 0.25 -8.95
N ALA A 260 4.39 -1.06 -8.69
CA ALA A 260 5.45 -2.00 -9.01
C ALA A 260 5.68 -2.11 -10.53
N ALA A 261 4.59 -2.19 -11.31
CA ALA A 261 4.62 -2.18 -12.77
C ALA A 261 5.18 -0.88 -13.36
N ALA A 262 5.06 0.23 -12.64
CA ALA A 262 5.70 1.51 -12.99
C ALA A 262 7.18 1.61 -12.56
N GLY A 263 7.78 0.52 -12.07
CA GLY A 263 9.18 0.48 -11.61
C GLY A 263 9.37 0.85 -10.14
N GLY A 264 8.30 0.86 -9.34
CA GLY A 264 8.41 1.07 -7.90
C GLY A 264 9.09 -0.09 -7.17
N ALA A 265 9.88 0.26 -6.16
CA ALA A 265 10.53 -0.67 -5.26
C ALA A 265 10.49 -0.14 -3.83
N TRP A 266 10.08 -0.99 -2.90
CA TRP A 266 9.94 -0.72 -1.48
C TRP A 266 11.21 -1.15 -0.76
N ASP A 267 12.32 -0.48 -1.05
CA ASP A 267 13.64 -0.91 -0.57
C ASP A 267 13.74 -0.97 0.96
N ALA A 268 14.59 -1.88 1.45
CA ALA A 268 14.92 -2.03 2.86
C ALA A 268 15.54 -0.74 3.39
N ASN A 269 14.78 -0.04 4.23
CA ASN A 269 15.22 1.18 4.87
C ASN A 269 14.53 1.38 6.22
N GLY A 270 15.05 0.74 7.27
CA GLY A 270 14.49 0.88 8.62
C GLY A 270 13.12 0.21 8.72
N GLY A 271 12.07 0.98 9.05
CA GLY A 271 10.70 0.51 9.24
C GLY A 271 9.65 1.20 8.38
N HIS A 272 10.03 1.63 7.17
CA HIS A 272 9.18 2.46 6.30
C HIS A 272 8.36 1.69 5.26
N ASN A 273 8.93 0.62 4.69
CA ASN A 273 8.45 0.03 3.44
C ASN A 273 7.93 -1.41 3.57
N LEU A 274 7.95 -2.00 4.77
CA LEU A 274 7.42 -3.34 5.05
C LEU A 274 5.90 -3.47 4.82
N GLY A 275 5.42 -4.68 4.54
CA GLY A 275 4.00 -5.05 4.53
C GLY A 275 3.20 -4.73 3.27
N ARG A 276 3.87 -4.43 2.14
CA ARG A 276 3.21 -4.22 0.82
C ARG A 276 3.12 -5.50 0.00
N LYS A 277 4.00 -6.46 0.25
CA LYS A 277 4.05 -7.70 -0.54
C LYS A 277 2.80 -8.57 -0.38
N MET A 278 2.35 -8.79 0.85
CA MET A 278 1.21 -9.68 1.12
C MET A 278 -0.14 -9.18 0.56
N PRO A 279 -0.50 -7.88 0.63
CA PRO A 279 -1.70 -7.40 -0.07
C PRO A 279 -1.67 -7.62 -1.58
N LEU A 280 -0.52 -7.44 -2.23
CA LEU A 280 -0.35 -7.73 -3.65
C LEU A 280 -0.48 -9.24 -3.94
N LEU A 281 0.12 -10.08 -3.09
CA LEU A 281 0.01 -11.54 -3.19
C LEU A 281 -1.44 -12.02 -2.99
N LEU A 282 -2.16 -11.47 -2.01
CA LEU A 282 -3.59 -11.71 -1.79
C LEU A 282 -4.37 -11.40 -3.08
N ALA A 283 -4.22 -10.18 -3.61
CA ALA A 283 -4.93 -9.74 -4.80
C ALA A 283 -4.61 -10.63 -6.01
N GLY A 284 -3.34 -10.96 -6.23
CA GLY A 284 -2.92 -11.86 -7.30
C GLY A 284 -3.53 -13.26 -7.17
N GLN A 285 -3.62 -13.79 -5.96
CA GLN A 285 -4.15 -15.12 -5.71
C GLN A 285 -5.67 -15.18 -5.94
N VAL A 286 -6.45 -14.30 -5.29
CA VAL A 286 -7.92 -14.36 -5.36
C VAL A 286 -8.48 -13.93 -6.72
N LEU A 287 -7.71 -13.19 -7.50
CA LEU A 287 -8.06 -12.80 -8.89
C LEU A 287 -7.47 -13.74 -9.93
N HIS A 288 -6.68 -14.75 -9.54
CA HIS A 288 -5.92 -15.61 -10.46
C HIS A 288 -5.09 -14.81 -11.48
N HIS A 289 -4.44 -13.73 -11.03
CA HIS A 289 -3.76 -12.77 -11.90
C HIS A 289 -2.24 -13.06 -11.98
N PRO A 290 -1.76 -13.81 -12.99
CA PRO A 290 -0.38 -14.33 -13.02
C PRO A 290 0.68 -13.22 -13.00
N GLN A 291 0.47 -12.13 -13.72
CA GLN A 291 1.42 -11.01 -13.73
C GLN A 291 1.52 -10.31 -12.38
N MET A 292 0.47 -10.36 -11.55
CA MET A 292 0.51 -9.78 -10.21
C MET A 292 1.27 -10.73 -9.28
N LEU A 293 1.06 -12.04 -9.41
CA LEU A 293 1.81 -13.05 -8.69
C LEU A 293 3.31 -13.05 -9.05
N GLU A 294 3.68 -12.75 -10.29
CA GLU A 294 5.09 -12.57 -10.70
C GLU A 294 5.79 -11.51 -9.83
N TYR A 295 5.16 -10.36 -9.58
CA TYR A 295 5.72 -9.33 -8.70
C TYR A 295 5.84 -9.78 -7.23
N ALA A 296 5.02 -10.74 -6.78
CA ALA A 296 5.12 -11.29 -5.43
C ALA A 296 6.20 -12.37 -5.30
N ASP A 297 6.74 -12.88 -6.39
CA ASP A 297 7.79 -13.91 -6.37
C ASP A 297 9.16 -13.24 -6.15
N ALA A 298 9.77 -13.47 -4.99
CA ALA A 298 11.07 -12.89 -4.65
C ALA A 298 12.20 -13.30 -5.62
N ALA A 299 12.10 -14.46 -6.29
CA ALA A 299 13.10 -14.87 -7.28
C ALA A 299 12.98 -14.11 -8.60
N GLN A 300 11.81 -13.55 -8.90
CA GLN A 300 11.56 -12.72 -10.09
C GLN A 300 11.71 -11.23 -9.77
N HIS A 301 11.18 -10.80 -8.63
CA HIS A 301 11.12 -9.41 -8.21
C HIS A 301 11.52 -9.25 -6.74
N PHE A 302 12.79 -8.93 -6.50
CA PHE A 302 13.33 -8.68 -5.15
C PHE A 302 13.17 -7.21 -4.71
N ILE A 303 11.94 -6.69 -4.79
CA ILE A 303 11.64 -5.25 -4.65
C ILE A 303 10.97 -4.87 -3.33
N PHE A 304 10.74 -5.81 -2.42
CA PHE A 304 10.04 -5.55 -1.16
C PHE A 304 10.97 -5.60 0.04
N GLN A 305 10.82 -4.64 0.96
CA GLN A 305 11.57 -4.56 2.22
C GLN A 305 11.41 -5.86 3.03
N ASP A 306 10.23 -6.49 2.96
CA ASP A 306 9.98 -7.76 3.64
C ASP A 306 10.97 -8.85 3.23
N ASP A 307 11.42 -8.87 1.97
CA ASP A 307 12.43 -9.83 1.50
C ASP A 307 13.85 -9.30 1.75
N GLN A 308 14.09 -8.04 1.40
CA GLN A 308 15.42 -7.40 1.41
C GLN A 308 16.06 -7.29 2.80
N GLN A 309 15.28 -7.44 3.87
CA GLN A 309 15.79 -7.43 5.25
C GLN A 309 16.15 -8.81 5.80
N HIS A 310 15.84 -9.90 5.09
CA HIS A 310 15.99 -11.26 5.62
C HIS A 310 16.94 -12.09 4.77
N PHE A 311 17.75 -12.89 5.43
CA PHE A 311 18.78 -13.71 4.79
C PHE A 311 19.14 -14.92 5.65
N TYR A 312 19.86 -15.88 5.07
CA TYR A 312 20.58 -16.87 5.85
C TYR A 312 22.03 -16.42 5.98
N VAL A 313 22.54 -16.38 7.21
CA VAL A 313 23.95 -16.05 7.46
C VAL A 313 24.84 -16.99 6.64
N SER A 314 25.76 -16.42 5.89
CA SER A 314 26.77 -17.15 5.13
C SER A 314 28.18 -16.74 5.60
N GLN A 315 29.21 -17.31 4.95
CA GLN A 315 30.58 -16.85 5.21
C GLN A 315 30.76 -15.36 4.89
N ALA A 316 29.96 -14.78 3.98
CA ALA A 316 30.04 -13.37 3.64
C ALA A 316 29.70 -12.45 4.82
N GLU A 317 28.67 -12.77 5.60
CA GLU A 317 28.25 -11.98 6.76
C GLU A 317 29.24 -12.14 7.93
N VAL A 318 29.79 -13.33 8.10
CA VAL A 318 30.89 -13.59 9.06
C VAL A 318 32.09 -12.73 8.69
N ASP A 319 32.59 -12.84 7.46
CA ASP A 319 33.75 -12.07 6.99
C ASP A 319 33.50 -10.55 7.07
N MET A 320 32.30 -10.09 6.68
CA MET A 320 31.91 -8.68 6.76
C MET A 320 32.01 -8.16 8.19
N SER A 321 31.40 -8.87 9.16
CA SER A 321 31.33 -8.43 10.56
C SER A 321 32.67 -8.51 11.32
N HIS A 322 33.66 -9.21 10.79
CA HIS A 322 35.05 -9.21 11.29
C HIS A 322 35.99 -8.28 10.51
N SER A 323 35.47 -7.54 9.53
CA SER A 323 36.26 -6.61 8.72
C SER A 323 36.25 -5.18 9.27
N ALA A 324 37.20 -4.36 8.80
CA ALA A 324 37.20 -2.92 9.08
C ALA A 324 36.06 -2.15 8.40
N ALA A 325 35.33 -2.78 7.46
CA ALA A 325 34.19 -2.16 6.78
C ALA A 325 32.89 -2.31 7.58
N TRP A 326 32.85 -3.21 8.57
CA TRP A 326 31.68 -3.40 9.43
C TRP A 326 31.34 -2.10 10.17
N ALA A 327 30.11 -1.64 9.98
CA ALA A 327 29.64 -0.36 10.48
C ALA A 327 28.17 -0.50 10.95
N PRO A 328 27.91 -1.32 11.98
CA PRO A 328 26.57 -1.43 12.55
C PRO A 328 26.15 -0.10 13.20
N ASP A 329 24.84 0.08 13.33
CA ASP A 329 24.26 1.26 13.97
C ASP A 329 24.75 1.43 15.42
N ASP A 330 25.30 2.60 15.75
CA ASP A 330 25.99 2.87 17.02
C ASP A 330 25.05 2.96 18.24
N ARG A 331 23.74 3.00 18.02
CA ARG A 331 22.71 2.97 19.07
C ARG A 331 22.51 1.58 19.64
N ALA A 332 22.99 0.54 18.95
CA ALA A 332 22.88 -0.85 19.38
C ALA A 332 24.27 -1.41 19.73
N VAL A 333 24.28 -2.43 20.61
CA VAL A 333 25.51 -3.17 20.88
C VAL A 333 25.94 -3.90 19.61
N ALA A 334 27.16 -3.65 19.15
CA ALA A 334 27.73 -4.35 18.00
C ALA A 334 28.03 -5.81 18.38
N THR A 335 27.42 -6.76 17.67
CA THR A 335 27.66 -8.20 17.85
C THR A 335 27.94 -8.84 16.48
N PRO A 336 29.15 -9.39 16.26
CA PRO A 336 29.50 -9.98 14.96
C PRO A 336 28.79 -11.32 14.74
N TYR A 337 28.78 -11.76 13.48
CA TYR A 337 28.40 -13.12 13.11
C TYR A 337 29.63 -14.02 13.19
N GLU A 338 29.44 -15.21 13.75
CA GLU A 338 30.47 -16.23 13.92
C GLU A 338 30.24 -17.38 12.93
N VAL A 339 31.28 -18.20 12.69
CA VAL A 339 31.16 -19.39 11.82
C VAL A 339 30.04 -20.33 12.28
N SER A 340 29.74 -20.37 13.58
CA SER A 340 28.64 -21.15 14.14
C SER A 340 27.25 -20.65 13.76
N ASP A 341 27.14 -19.42 13.23
CA ASP A 341 25.89 -18.82 12.80
C ASP A 341 25.55 -19.12 11.34
N ILE A 342 26.45 -19.74 10.57
CA ILE A 342 26.18 -20.05 9.16
C ILE A 342 24.91 -20.93 9.04
N GLY A 343 23.98 -20.49 8.19
CA GLY A 343 22.66 -21.09 7.99
C GLY A 343 21.57 -20.53 8.93
N LEU A 344 21.91 -19.65 9.87
CA LEU A 344 20.94 -18.99 10.74
C LEU A 344 20.05 -18.04 9.91
N PRO A 345 18.71 -18.16 9.99
CA PRO A 345 17.82 -17.15 9.43
C PRO A 345 17.93 -15.86 10.25
N GLU A 346 18.17 -14.75 9.58
CA GLU A 346 18.57 -13.52 10.23
C GLU A 346 18.00 -12.28 9.53
N TRP A 347 18.00 -11.18 10.29
CA TRP A 347 17.51 -9.88 9.86
C TRP A 347 18.61 -8.83 9.85
N GLY A 348 18.57 -7.97 8.84
CA GLY A 348 19.43 -6.82 8.69
C GLY A 348 18.63 -5.62 8.23
N ILE A 349 18.86 -4.46 8.85
CA ILE A 349 18.11 -3.22 8.58
C ILE A 349 18.06 -2.87 7.09
N ARG A 350 19.17 -3.15 6.40
CA ARG A 350 19.44 -2.85 4.99
C ARG A 350 20.33 -3.94 4.38
N HIS A 351 20.11 -5.21 4.73
CA HIS A 351 20.99 -6.31 4.32
C HIS A 351 21.26 -6.32 2.81
N PHE A 352 20.22 -6.14 2.00
CA PHE A 352 20.31 -6.17 0.54
C PHE A 352 21.31 -5.16 -0.06
N ASP A 353 21.37 -3.93 0.43
CA ASP A 353 22.17 -2.86 -0.18
C ASP A 353 23.29 -2.30 0.71
N LYS A 354 23.24 -2.56 2.02
CA LYS A 354 24.23 -2.16 3.03
C LYS A 354 24.47 -3.27 4.05
N PRO A 355 24.97 -4.45 3.64
CA PRO A 355 25.22 -5.58 4.56
C PRO A 355 26.24 -5.24 5.66
N GLN A 356 27.10 -4.23 5.47
CA GLN A 356 28.00 -3.75 6.52
C GLN A 356 27.28 -3.18 7.76
N ALA A 357 26.00 -2.83 7.64
CA ALA A 357 25.19 -2.35 8.76
C ALA A 357 24.54 -3.49 9.57
N ASP A 358 24.67 -4.74 9.12
CA ASP A 358 24.06 -5.89 9.79
C ASP A 358 24.66 -6.10 11.18
N ASN A 359 23.80 -6.49 12.11
CA ASN A 359 24.16 -6.68 13.49
C ASN A 359 23.34 -7.83 14.07
N LYS A 360 24.04 -8.89 14.50
CA LYS A 360 23.45 -10.09 15.11
C LYS A 360 22.65 -9.78 16.38
N ASN A 361 22.96 -8.67 17.05
CA ASN A 361 22.36 -8.29 18.32
C ASN A 361 20.83 -8.18 18.21
N TRP A 362 20.09 -8.77 19.14
CA TRP A 362 18.62 -8.63 19.21
C TRP A 362 18.17 -7.19 19.49
N GLY A 363 19.02 -6.38 20.11
CA GLY A 363 18.85 -4.94 20.26
C GLY A 363 19.24 -4.12 19.02
N ALA A 364 19.53 -4.74 17.87
CA ALA A 364 19.83 -4.02 16.63
C ALA A 364 18.72 -3.03 16.28
N THR A 365 19.12 -1.80 15.94
CA THR A 365 18.18 -0.71 15.69
C THR A 365 17.19 -1.09 14.59
N TYR A 366 15.90 -0.85 14.85
CA TYR A 366 14.74 -1.21 14.02
C TYR A 366 14.33 -2.69 13.99
N ARG A 367 15.08 -3.63 14.58
CA ARG A 367 14.67 -5.04 14.62
C ARG A 367 13.28 -5.21 15.26
N ASN A 368 13.10 -4.65 16.45
CA ASN A 368 11.82 -4.69 17.19
C ASN A 368 10.76 -3.70 16.67
N VAL A 369 11.15 -2.79 15.77
CA VAL A 369 10.19 -1.95 15.05
C VAL A 369 9.52 -2.77 13.94
N ASN A 370 10.29 -3.62 13.24
CA ASN A 370 9.80 -4.37 12.08
C ASN A 370 9.21 -5.73 12.47
N GLY A 371 9.89 -6.45 13.38
CA GLY A 371 9.62 -7.85 13.70
C GLY A 371 8.15 -8.17 13.94
N PRO A 372 7.44 -7.50 14.87
CA PRO A 372 6.04 -7.83 15.16
C PRO A 372 5.11 -7.72 13.96
N SER A 373 5.28 -6.68 13.12
CA SER A 373 4.47 -6.50 11.93
C SER A 373 4.81 -7.53 10.84
N GLN A 374 6.09 -7.82 10.63
CA GLN A 374 6.54 -8.81 9.64
C GLN A 374 6.12 -10.23 10.00
N VAL A 375 6.21 -10.61 11.28
CA VAL A 375 5.75 -11.92 11.77
C VAL A 375 4.26 -12.11 11.51
N MET A 376 3.44 -11.07 11.68
CA MET A 376 2.01 -11.14 11.41
C MET A 376 1.69 -11.27 9.90
N GLN A 377 2.46 -10.58 9.04
CA GLN A 377 2.37 -10.74 7.58
C GLN A 377 2.70 -12.17 7.14
N VAL A 378 3.80 -12.72 7.66
CA VAL A 378 4.23 -14.10 7.43
C VAL A 378 3.19 -15.09 7.91
N PHE A 379 2.59 -14.85 9.08
CA PHE A 379 1.52 -15.69 9.60
C PHE A 379 0.30 -15.71 8.67
N ALA A 380 -0.13 -14.54 8.15
CA ALA A 380 -1.20 -14.48 7.16
C ALA A 380 -0.87 -15.27 5.89
N ALA A 381 0.37 -15.16 5.39
CA ALA A 381 0.84 -15.90 4.22
C ALA A 381 0.77 -17.43 4.44
N ARG A 382 1.15 -17.90 5.64
CA ARG A 382 1.05 -19.32 6.03
C ARG A 382 -0.39 -19.81 6.13
N LEU A 383 -1.26 -19.04 6.78
CA LEU A 383 -2.67 -19.39 6.89
C LEU A 383 -3.34 -19.50 5.51
N MET A 384 -2.90 -18.68 4.55
CA MET A 384 -3.39 -18.68 3.17
C MET A 384 -2.70 -19.76 2.29
N GLY A 385 -1.54 -20.28 2.69
CA GLY A 385 -0.79 -21.31 1.95
C GLY A 385 -0.01 -20.78 0.74
N VAL A 386 0.49 -19.53 0.81
CA VAL A 386 1.13 -18.83 -0.32
C VAL A 386 2.64 -18.64 -0.15
N GLU A 387 3.30 -19.41 0.72
CA GLU A 387 4.74 -19.32 0.98
C GLU A 387 5.58 -19.59 -0.27
N SER A 388 5.13 -20.54 -1.10
CA SER A 388 5.79 -20.86 -2.36
C SER A 388 5.70 -19.74 -3.38
N ALA A 389 4.58 -19.01 -3.41
CA ALA A 389 4.39 -17.86 -4.28
C ALA A 389 5.15 -16.62 -3.77
N TRP A 390 5.31 -16.48 -2.45
CA TRP A 390 6.20 -15.47 -1.85
C TRP A 390 7.67 -15.71 -2.20
N ASN A 391 8.08 -16.99 -2.18
CA ASN A 391 9.38 -17.49 -2.61
C ASN A 391 10.61 -16.94 -1.88
N TRP A 392 10.51 -16.70 -0.56
CA TRP A 392 11.66 -16.26 0.25
C TRP A 392 11.73 -16.94 1.63
N PRO A 393 12.23 -18.19 1.71
CA PRO A 393 12.22 -18.98 2.96
C PRO A 393 12.90 -18.32 4.15
N ALA A 394 13.95 -17.51 3.92
CA ALA A 394 14.70 -16.84 4.99
C ALA A 394 13.80 -15.96 5.88
N LEU A 395 12.83 -15.26 5.29
CA LEU A 395 11.84 -14.47 6.04
C LEU A 395 10.95 -15.35 6.92
N PHE A 396 10.47 -16.48 6.40
CA PHE A 396 9.57 -17.39 7.13
C PHE A 396 10.30 -18.05 8.31
N ASP A 397 11.52 -18.52 8.10
CA ASP A 397 12.33 -19.13 9.16
C ASP A 397 12.75 -18.09 10.19
N TYR A 398 13.06 -16.85 9.77
CA TYR A 398 13.35 -15.77 10.69
C TYR A 398 12.13 -15.40 11.54
N ALA A 399 10.92 -15.39 10.97
CA ALA A 399 9.71 -15.10 11.71
C ALA A 399 9.49 -16.09 12.88
N ASP A 400 9.77 -17.38 12.67
CA ASP A 400 9.72 -18.38 13.75
C ASP A 400 10.77 -18.11 14.82
N ARG A 401 12.01 -17.86 14.40
CA ARG A 401 13.10 -17.54 15.32
C ARG A 401 12.80 -16.28 16.14
N TYR A 402 12.25 -15.24 15.50
CA TYR A 402 11.83 -14.01 16.16
C TYR A 402 10.75 -14.29 17.21
N TYR A 403 9.70 -15.02 16.84
CA TYR A 403 8.60 -15.35 17.75
C TYR A 403 9.05 -16.22 18.94
N GLN A 404 10.00 -17.14 18.73
CA GLN A 404 10.55 -17.97 19.80
C GLN A 404 11.48 -17.20 20.75
N THR A 405 12.13 -16.14 20.26
CA THR A 405 13.16 -15.41 21.02
C THR A 405 12.59 -14.21 21.76
N GLU A 406 11.74 -13.42 21.09
CA GLU A 406 11.15 -12.21 21.67
C GLU A 406 9.82 -12.54 22.36
N SER A 407 9.56 -11.92 23.51
CA SER A 407 8.29 -12.10 24.24
C SER A 407 7.23 -11.10 23.78
N GLY A 408 5.95 -11.51 23.76
CA GLY A 408 4.83 -10.60 23.52
C GLY A 408 4.74 -10.09 22.08
N VAL A 409 5.05 -10.97 21.11
CA VAL A 409 4.97 -10.63 19.69
C VAL A 409 3.50 -10.49 19.28
N GLY A 410 3.05 -9.24 19.19
CA GLY A 410 1.68 -8.90 18.78
C GLY A 410 0.65 -8.96 19.91
N PRO A 411 -0.63 -8.62 19.62
CA PRO A 411 -1.72 -8.65 20.60
C PRO A 411 -2.09 -10.07 21.03
N ASP A 412 -2.77 -10.23 22.17
CA ASP A 412 -3.11 -11.54 22.75
C ASP A 412 -3.87 -12.46 21.80
N TRP A 413 -4.81 -11.94 21.02
CA TRP A 413 -5.56 -12.71 20.02
C TRP A 413 -4.64 -13.28 18.93
N PHE A 414 -3.61 -12.53 18.53
CA PHE A 414 -2.65 -12.98 17.53
C PHE A 414 -1.76 -14.08 18.11
N GLN A 415 -1.30 -13.93 19.36
CA GLN A 415 -0.52 -14.96 20.02
C GLN A 415 -1.30 -16.27 20.19
N ALA A 416 -2.61 -16.18 20.47
CA ALA A 416 -3.50 -17.34 20.54
C ALA A 416 -3.61 -18.05 19.18
N LEU A 417 -3.84 -17.30 18.09
CA LEU A 417 -3.88 -17.86 16.73
C LEU A 417 -2.53 -18.45 16.33
N TRP A 418 -1.43 -17.77 16.62
CA TRP A 418 -0.09 -18.29 16.36
C TRP A 418 0.10 -19.64 17.04
N GLY A 419 -0.13 -19.74 18.35
CA GLY A 419 0.06 -21.01 19.07
C GLY A 419 -0.87 -22.15 18.64
N ALA A 420 -2.00 -21.86 17.99
CA ALA A 420 -2.92 -22.87 17.49
C ALA A 420 -2.56 -23.36 16.07
N TYR A 421 -2.01 -22.48 15.24
CA TYR A 421 -1.81 -22.73 13.80
C TYR A 421 -0.33 -22.68 13.36
N ARG A 422 0.60 -22.45 14.29
CA ARG A 422 2.05 -22.53 14.08
C ARG A 422 2.75 -23.20 15.24
#